data_AF-A0A654E209-F1
#
_entry.id   AF-A0A654E209-F1
#
_cell.length_a   1.000
_cell.length_b   1.000
_cell.length_c   1.000
_cell.angle_alpha   90.00
_cell.angle_beta   90.00
_cell.angle_gamma   90.00
#
_symmetry.space_group_name_H-M   'P 1'
#
loop_
_entity.id
_entity.type
_entity.pdbx_description
1 polymer ?
#
loop_
_entity_poly.entity_id
_entity_poly.type
_entity_poly.pdbx_seq_one_letter_code
_entity_poly.pdbx_strand_id
1 'polypeptide(L)'
;MKKYLIISTGISLTFLLIYYFLNDSLFQSYLHQQFPALILFFYLQSLAVWWMLRLGEKSNWESPIYVLGGITFRFLTGLFFLAILFIMKMENIRPLMIQFIVLYLVYLIFELFAALPNLRRN
;
A
#
# COMPACT_ATOMS: atom_id res chain seq x y z
N MET A 1 6.13 -15.43 4.95
CA MET A 1 6.25 -14.29 4.01
C MET A 1 5.52 -14.39 2.70
N LYS A 2 5.48 -15.54 2.01
CA LYS A 2 4.74 -15.69 0.74
C LYS A 2 3.27 -15.22 0.87
N LYS A 3 2.63 -15.48 2.01
CA LYS A 3 1.28 -15.01 2.34
C LYS A 3 1.11 -13.49 2.24
N TYR A 4 2.07 -12.69 2.72
CA TYR A 4 2.00 -11.22 2.63
C TYR A 4 1.97 -10.74 1.18
N LEU A 5 2.87 -11.27 0.35
CA LEU A 5 2.94 -10.90 -1.06
C LEU A 5 1.70 -11.36 -1.83
N ILE A 6 1.17 -12.56 -1.53
CA ILE A 6 -0.09 -13.05 -2.09
C ILE A 6 -1.26 -12.13 -1.72
N ILE A 7 -1.38 -11.75 -0.44
CA ILE A 7 -2.43 -10.84 0.03
C ILE A 7 -2.30 -9.47 -0.64
N SER A 8 -1.09 -8.89 -0.68
CA SER A 8 -0.86 -7.62 -1.36
C SER A 8 -1.21 -7.68 -2.85
N THR A 9 -0.87 -8.79 -3.52
CA THR A 9 -1.21 -8.98 -4.94
C THR A 9 -2.72 -9.09 -5.12
N GLY A 10 -3.39 -9.86 -4.26
CA GLY A 10 -4.85 -9.98 -4.25
C GLY A 10 -5.56 -8.64 -4.04
N ILE A 11 -5.06 -7.80 -3.12
CA ILE A 11 -5.58 -6.44 -2.89
C ILE A 11 -5.40 -5.58 -4.15
N SER A 12 -4.20 -5.52 -4.73
CA SER A 12 -3.94 -4.77 -5.96
C SER A 12 -4.89 -5.18 -7.09
N LEU A 13 -5.02 -6.48 -7.31
CA LEU A 13 -5.90 -7.02 -8.36
C LEU A 13 -7.36 -6.70 -8.08
N THR A 14 -7.80 -6.80 -6.82
CA THR A 14 -9.17 -6.46 -6.43
C THR A 14 -9.47 -4.98 -6.71
N PHE A 15 -8.57 -4.07 -6.32
CA PHE A 15 -8.76 -2.64 -6.59
C PHE A 15 -8.69 -2.30 -8.08
N LEU A 16 -7.83 -2.98 -8.86
CA LEU A 16 -7.81 -2.82 -10.32
C LEU A 16 -9.11 -3.29 -10.96
N LEU A 17 -9.64 -4.45 -10.54
CA LEU A 17 -10.92 -4.96 -11.02
C LEU A 17 -12.06 -4.01 -10.67
N ILE A 18 -12.10 -3.51 -9.44
CA ILE A 18 -13.07 -2.50 -9.01
C ILE A 18 -12.94 -1.24 -9.86
N TYR A 19 -11.71 -0.78 -10.13
CA TYR A 19 -11.48 0.38 -10.99
C TYR A 19 -12.05 0.18 -12.39
N TYR A 20 -11.71 -0.90 -13.08
CA TYR A 20 -12.20 -1.14 -14.44
C TYR A 20 -13.72 -1.32 -14.47
N PHE A 21 -14.30 -2.01 -13.49
CA PHE A 21 -15.75 -2.20 -13.41
C PHE A 21 -16.50 -0.89 -13.17
N LEU A 22 -15.97 -0.04 -12.28
CA LEU A 22 -16.61 1.24 -11.96
C LEU A 22 -16.33 2.32 -13.00
N ASN A 23 -15.20 2.25 -13.72
CA ASN A 23 -14.84 3.22 -14.76
C ASN A 23 -15.81 3.19 -15.96
N ASP A 24 -16.40 2.03 -16.27
CA ASP A 24 -17.41 1.88 -17.33
C ASP A 24 -18.85 2.14 -16.85
N SER A 25 -19.03 2.57 -15.60
CA SER A 25 -20.34 2.81 -14.98
C SER A 25 -20.60 4.29 -14.70
N LEU A 26 -21.79 4.60 -14.20
CA LEU A 26 -22.20 5.95 -13.77
C LEU A 26 -21.29 6.56 -12.68
N PHE A 27 -20.40 5.78 -12.06
CA PHE A 27 -19.48 6.22 -11.01
C PHE A 27 -18.14 6.77 -11.52
N GLN A 28 -17.96 6.92 -12.83
CA GLN A 28 -16.72 7.43 -13.45
C GLN A 28 -16.26 8.77 -12.84
N SER A 29 -17.19 9.65 -12.44
CA SER A 29 -16.86 10.96 -11.85
C SER A 29 -16.21 10.89 -10.47
N TYR A 30 -16.33 9.77 -9.76
CA TYR A 30 -15.74 9.57 -8.43
C TYR A 30 -14.35 8.93 -8.47
N LEU A 31 -13.99 8.26 -9.56
CA LEU A 31 -12.69 7.63 -9.73
C LEU A 31 -11.72 8.57 -10.45
N HIS A 32 -10.50 8.68 -9.90
CA HIS A 32 -9.49 9.51 -10.54
C HIS A 32 -8.81 8.70 -11.64
N GLN A 33 -8.52 9.33 -12.77
CA GLN A 33 -7.85 8.67 -13.90
C GLN A 33 -6.47 8.07 -13.54
N GLN A 34 -5.85 8.60 -12.49
CA GLN A 34 -4.54 8.16 -11.96
C GLN A 34 -4.66 7.11 -10.85
N PHE A 35 -5.87 6.62 -10.56
CA PHE A 35 -6.06 5.57 -9.56
C PHE A 35 -5.24 4.29 -9.85
N PRO A 36 -5.10 3.81 -11.10
CA PRO A 36 -4.20 2.69 -11.40
C PRO A 36 -2.74 2.95 -11.02
N ALA A 37 -2.27 4.20 -11.17
CA ALA A 37 -0.94 4.59 -10.75
C ALA A 37 -0.76 4.52 -9.22
N LEU A 38 -1.80 4.87 -8.45
CA LEU A 38 -1.79 4.67 -6.99
C LEU A 38 -1.70 3.20 -6.62
N ILE A 39 -2.48 2.34 -7.28
CA ILE A 39 -2.45 0.88 -7.01
C ILE A 39 -1.06 0.34 -7.30
N LEU A 40 -0.45 0.73 -8.43
CA LEU A 40 0.90 0.33 -8.78
C LEU A 40 1.92 0.83 -7.73
N PHE A 41 1.82 2.08 -7.29
CA PHE A 41 2.67 2.65 -6.25
C PHE A 41 2.62 1.83 -4.95
N PHE A 42 1.42 1.55 -4.43
CA PHE A 42 1.26 0.75 -3.20
C PHE A 42 1.73 -0.69 -3.37
N TYR A 43 1.55 -1.28 -4.55
CA TYR A 43 2.06 -2.62 -4.86
C TYR A 43 3.59 -2.64 -4.83
N LEU A 44 4.25 -1.65 -5.44
CA LEU A 44 5.71 -1.54 -5.40
C LEU A 44 6.23 -1.32 -3.97
N GLN A 45 5.55 -0.50 -3.16
CA GLN A 45 5.86 -0.39 -1.74
C GLN A 45 5.75 -1.74 -1.01
N SER A 46 4.71 -2.53 -1.29
CA SER A 46 4.58 -3.87 -0.70
C SER A 46 5.72 -4.81 -1.10
N LEU A 47 6.25 -4.72 -2.32
CA LEU A 47 7.43 -5.49 -2.72
C LEU A 47 8.66 -5.10 -1.90
N ALA A 48 8.87 -3.80 -1.67
CA ALA A 48 9.96 -3.30 -0.83
C ALA A 48 9.81 -3.76 0.63
N VAL A 49 8.61 -3.63 1.21
CA VAL A 49 8.31 -4.12 2.57
C VAL A 49 8.53 -5.64 2.66
N TRP A 50 8.03 -6.41 1.70
CA TRP A 50 8.25 -7.86 1.66
C TRP A 50 9.74 -8.20 1.64
N TRP A 51 10.53 -7.47 0.87
CA TRP A 51 11.98 -7.65 0.82
C TRP A 51 12.64 -7.34 2.17
N MET A 52 12.26 -6.24 2.83
CA MET A 52 12.74 -5.90 4.18
C MET A 52 12.39 -6.97 5.21
N LEU A 53 11.14 -7.45 5.20
CA LEU A 53 10.72 -8.54 6.07
C LEU A 53 11.61 -9.77 5.83
N ARG A 54 11.87 -10.14 4.56
CA ARG A 54 12.70 -11.31 4.17
C ARG A 54 14.13 -11.23 4.69
N LEU A 55 14.68 -10.02 4.80
CA LEU A 55 15.99 -9.81 5.41
C LEU A 55 15.94 -10.12 6.92
N GLY A 56 14.88 -9.70 7.62
CA GLY A 56 14.67 -10.01 9.04
C GLY A 56 14.52 -11.50 9.34
N GLU A 57 13.97 -12.28 8.40
CA GLU A 57 13.88 -13.74 8.53
C GLU A 57 15.24 -14.42 8.54
N LYS A 58 16.18 -13.87 7.77
CA LYS A 58 17.55 -14.40 7.72
C LYS A 58 18.37 -14.02 8.96
N SER A 59 17.97 -12.99 9.70
CA SER A 59 18.70 -12.48 10.88
C SER A 59 18.12 -12.96 12.22
N ASN A 60 17.38 -14.07 12.24
CA ASN A 60 16.81 -14.67 13.46
C ASN A 60 15.69 -13.87 14.17
N TRP A 61 14.85 -13.12 13.44
CA TRP A 61 13.48 -12.65 13.79
C TRP A 61 13.15 -11.99 15.14
N GLU A 62 14.04 -11.96 16.13
CA GLU A 62 13.78 -11.40 17.46
C GLU A 62 13.68 -9.87 17.45
N SER A 63 14.02 -9.24 16.31
CA SER A 63 14.05 -7.80 16.20
C SER A 63 12.79 -7.23 15.54
N PRO A 64 11.90 -6.54 16.28
CA PRO A 64 10.76 -5.81 15.72
C PRO A 64 11.16 -4.68 14.75
N ILE A 65 12.47 -4.39 14.62
CA ILE A 65 13.05 -3.38 13.72
C ILE A 65 12.62 -3.60 12.27
N TYR A 66 12.53 -4.83 11.77
CA TYR A 66 12.18 -5.07 10.37
C TYR A 66 10.70 -4.78 10.07
N VAL A 67 9.83 -5.08 11.04
CA VAL A 67 8.40 -4.75 10.96
C VAL A 67 8.20 -3.25 11.04
N LEU A 68 8.78 -2.61 12.06
CA LEU A 68 8.73 -1.16 12.25
C LEU A 68 9.36 -0.43 11.05
N GLY A 69 10.43 -0.96 10.49
CA GLY A 69 11.10 -0.45 9.31
C GLY A 69 10.20 -0.48 8.07
N GLY A 70 9.46 -1.57 7.85
CA GLY A 70 8.48 -1.67 6.76
C GLY A 70 7.36 -0.63 6.88
N ILE A 71 6.76 -0.53 8.07
CA ILE A 71 5.69 0.45 8.36
C ILE A 71 6.20 1.88 8.20
N THR A 72 7.39 2.17 8.73
CA THR A 72 8.03 3.49 8.65
C THR A 72 8.37 3.84 7.19
N PHE A 73 8.92 2.88 6.44
CA PHE A 73 9.21 3.05 5.02
C PHE A 73 7.94 3.41 4.25
N ARG A 74 6.84 2.67 4.46
CA ARG A 74 5.55 2.93 3.81
C ARG A 74 4.99 4.30 4.18
N PHE A 75 5.07 4.69 5.45
CA PHE A 75 4.63 6.01 5.90
C PHE A 75 5.43 7.14 5.23
N LEU A 76 6.76 7.09 5.29
CA LEU A 76 7.62 8.12 4.72
C LEU A 76 7.48 8.23 3.20
N THR A 77 7.50 7.11 2.49
CA THR A 77 7.33 7.11 1.04
C THR A 77 5.91 7.51 0.62
N GLY A 78 4.90 7.18 1.42
CA GLY A 78 3.53 7.65 1.22
C GLY A 78 3.39 9.18 1.38
N LEU A 79 4.00 9.75 2.43
CA LEU A 79 4.07 11.21 2.61
C LEU A 79 4.82 11.89 1.48
N PHE A 80 5.94 11.32 1.05
CA PHE A 80 6.72 11.83 -0.08
C PHE A 80 5.89 11.83 -1.37
N PHE A 81 5.15 10.76 -1.64
CA PHE A 81 4.27 10.66 -2.79
C PHE A 81 3.13 11.70 -2.74
N LEU A 82 2.51 11.90 -1.58
CA LEU A 82 1.52 12.97 -1.38
C LEU A 82 2.12 14.36 -1.67
N ALA A 83 3.33 14.64 -1.18
CA ALA A 83 4.01 15.90 -1.44
C ALA A 83 4.24 16.12 -2.95
N ILE A 84 4.64 15.08 -3.69
CA ILE A 84 4.76 15.13 -5.15
C ILE A 84 3.40 15.47 -5.79
N LEU A 85 2.32 14.81 -5.40
CA LEU A 85 0.99 15.07 -5.95
C LEU A 85 0.56 16.54 -5.74
N PHE A 86 0.86 17.12 -4.58
CA PHE A 86 0.60 18.53 -4.30
C PHE A 86 1.42 19.47 -5.20
N ILE A 87 2.69 19.16 -5.42
CA ILE A 87 3.59 19.97 -6.26
C ILE A 87 3.19 19.90 -7.74
N MET A 88 2.72 18.75 -8.21
CA MET A 88 2.29 18.54 -9.59
C MET A 88 1.02 19.32 -9.98
N LYS A 89 0.35 20.00 -9.02
CA LYS A 89 -0.85 20.83 -9.24
C LYS A 89 -1.91 20.14 -10.08
N MET A 90 -2.15 18.86 -9.79
CA MET A 90 -3.13 18.07 -10.53
C MET A 90 -4.54 18.63 -10.38
N GLU A 91 -5.26 18.74 -11.50
CA GLU A 91 -6.70 19.01 -11.48
C GLU A 91 -7.42 17.88 -10.75
N ASN A 92 -8.46 18.20 -9.98
CA ASN A 92 -9.23 17.22 -9.21
C ASN A 92 -8.39 16.37 -8.21
N ILE A 93 -7.40 16.97 -7.55
CA ILE A 93 -6.57 16.28 -6.55
C ILE A 93 -7.38 15.67 -5.38
N ARG A 94 -8.54 16.23 -5.04
CA ARG A 94 -9.35 15.81 -3.87
C ARG A 94 -9.79 14.33 -3.96
N PRO A 95 -10.46 13.85 -5.02
CA PRO A 95 -10.79 12.43 -5.17
C PRO A 95 -9.55 11.53 -5.17
N LEU A 96 -8.44 11.97 -5.79
CA LEU A 96 -7.18 11.21 -5.77
C LEU A 96 -6.62 11.05 -4.36
N MET A 97 -6.67 12.10 -3.53
CA MET A 97 -6.23 12.04 -2.13
C MET A 97 -7.09 11.10 -1.29
N ILE A 98 -8.40 11.12 -1.46
CA ILE A 98 -9.31 10.21 -0.75
C ILE A 98 -8.97 8.77 -1.13
N GLN A 99 -8.81 8.49 -2.42
CA GLN A 99 -8.42 7.17 -2.93
C GLN A 99 -7.04 6.74 -2.41
N PHE A 100 -6.08 7.66 -2.31
CA PHE A 100 -4.77 7.40 -1.71
C PHE A 100 -4.90 6.99 -0.24
N ILE A 101 -5.66 7.74 0.57
CA ILE A 101 -5.85 7.45 2.00
C ILE A 101 -6.52 6.08 2.19
N VAL A 102 -7.55 5.78 1.40
CA VAL A 102 -8.24 4.48 1.44
C VAL A 102 -7.27 3.34 1.14
N LEU A 103 -6.50 3.43 0.05
CA LEU A 103 -5.50 2.41 -0.28
C LEU A 103 -4.44 2.30 0.81
N TYR A 104 -3.90 3.42 1.30
CA TYR A 104 -2.92 3.46 2.38
C TYR A 104 -3.40 2.69 3.61
N LEU A 105 -4.62 2.99 4.08
CA LEU A 105 -5.18 2.35 5.27
C LEU A 105 -5.40 0.85 5.05
N VAL A 106 -5.92 0.45 3.89
CA VAL A 106 -6.10 -0.97 3.57
C VAL A 106 -4.77 -1.71 3.63
N TYR A 107 -3.75 -1.21 2.92
CA TYR A 107 -2.43 -1.81 2.91
C TYR A 107 -1.76 -1.85 4.28
N LEU A 108 -1.91 -0.79 5.08
CA LEU A 108 -1.38 -0.71 6.44
C LEU A 108 -2.04 -1.73 7.36
N ILE A 109 -3.37 -1.87 7.31
CA ILE A 109 -4.11 -2.84 8.12
C ILE A 109 -3.61 -4.26 7.83
N PHE A 110 -3.46 -4.62 6.56
CA PHE A 110 -2.95 -5.95 6.18
C PHE A 110 -1.51 -6.18 6.61
N GLU A 111 -0.67 -5.14 6.55
CA GLU A 111 0.71 -5.20 7.03
C GLU A 111 0.78 -5.43 8.55
N LEU A 112 -0.05 -4.72 9.32
CA LEU A 112 -0.18 -4.94 10.76
C LEU A 112 -0.63 -6.37 11.05
N PHE A 113 -1.69 -6.88 10.39
CA PHE A 113 -2.15 -8.26 10.57
C PHE A 113 -1.09 -9.30 10.21
N ALA A 114 -0.28 -9.06 9.18
CA ALA A 114 0.81 -9.95 8.82
C ALA A 114 1.95 -9.94 9.84
N ALA A 115 2.16 -8.82 10.54
CA ALA A 115 3.19 -8.65 11.55
C ALA A 115 2.76 -9.10 12.97
N LEU A 116 1.47 -9.05 13.29
CA LEU A 116 0.92 -9.39 14.62
C LEU A 116 1.37 -10.77 15.16
N PRO A 117 1.38 -11.87 14.36
CA PRO A 117 1.83 -13.17 14.86
C PRO A 117 3.28 -13.18 15.35
N ASN A 118 4.13 -12.32 14.78
CA ASN A 118 5.54 -12.23 15.16
C ASN A 118 5.75 -11.34 16.38
N LEU A 119 4.96 -10.28 16.55
CA LEU A 119 5.03 -9.42 17.74
C LEU A 119 4.51 -10.11 19.00
N ARG A 120 3.62 -11.10 18.87
CA ARG A 120 3.03 -11.83 20.01
C ARG A 120 3.92 -12.96 20.55
N ARG A 121 5.01 -13.29 19.84
CA ARG A 121 5.89 -14.43 20.16
C ARG A 121 7.17 -14.03 20.90
N ASN A 122 7.47 -12.73 20.96
CA ASN A 122 8.45 -12.10 21.85
C ASN A 122 7.76 -11.66 23.15
#